data_AF-A0A9X1U725-F1
#
_entry.id   AF-A0A9X1U725-F1
#
_cell.length_a   1.000
_cell.length_b   1.000
_cell.length_c   1.000
_cell.angle_alpha   90.00
_cell.angle_beta   90.00
_cell.angle_gamma   90.00
#
_symmetry.space_group_name_H-M   'P 1'
#
loop_
_entity.id
_entity.type
_entity.pdbx_description
1 polymer ?
#
loop_
_entity_poly.entity_id
_entity_poly.type
_entity_poly.pdbx_seq_one_letter_code
_entity_poly.pdbx_strand_id
1 'polypeptide(L)'
;DPLLGGPLAGPISGDTDGDGELDVTETWIYEASYTITQVDIDAGEVLNQATATGTAPDQSTVSDLSGSTIGNDDPTVIELCQNPAIAIVKTGVFNDENGDACANVDETITYTFTVTNLGNVSLSNIIVDDPLLGGPLAGPLSGDTDGDGELDVTETWIYEASYTITQADIDAGEVVNQATATGTAPDQSTVSDLSGSTIENDDPTIIDLCQKPEIAIVKTGVFNDENGDACANVDETITYTFTVTNLGNVSLSNIIVDDPLLGGPIAGPLSGDTDGDGELDVTETWIYEASYTITQADIDAGEVVNQATAMGTAP
;
A
#
# COMPACT_ATOMS: atom_id res chain seq x y z
N ASP A 1 23.07 44.19 15.33
CA ASP A 1 22.41 42.91 15.59
C ASP A 1 22.69 41.99 14.40
N PRO A 2 23.35 40.83 14.61
CA PRO A 2 23.72 39.91 13.55
C PRO A 2 22.51 39.30 12.83
N LEU A 3 21.42 39.02 13.56
CA LEU A 3 20.21 38.42 13.00
C LEU A 3 19.43 39.44 12.14
N LEU A 4 19.45 40.71 12.55
CA LEU A 4 18.79 41.81 11.83
C LEU A 4 19.68 42.48 10.77
N GLY A 5 20.87 41.94 10.50
CA GLY A 5 21.71 42.35 9.37
C GLY A 5 22.39 43.71 9.53
N GLY A 6 22.56 44.25 10.75
CA GLY A 6 23.30 45.51 10.94
C GLY A 6 22.93 46.36 12.15
N PRO A 7 23.30 47.66 12.15
CA PRO A 7 22.91 48.60 13.19
C PRO A 7 21.41 48.90 13.12
N LEU A 8 20.78 49.03 14.28
CA LEU A 8 19.37 49.39 14.39
C LEU A 8 19.20 50.88 14.10
N ALA A 9 18.15 51.23 13.34
CA ALA A 9 17.76 52.62 13.16
C ALA A 9 17.14 53.17 14.45
N GLY A 10 17.53 54.38 14.83
CA GLY A 10 17.02 55.02 16.05
C GLY A 10 18.05 55.93 16.72
N PRO A 11 17.80 56.32 17.97
CA PRO A 11 16.70 55.86 18.85
C PRO A 11 15.31 56.29 18.35
N ILE A 12 14.27 55.52 18.64
CA ILE A 12 12.87 55.91 18.35
C ILE A 12 12.28 56.81 19.45
N SER A 13 12.88 56.79 20.65
CA SER A 13 12.59 57.70 21.76
C SER A 13 13.73 57.65 22.78
N GLY A 14 13.85 58.67 23.63
CA GLY A 14 14.75 58.67 24.78
C GLY A 14 15.83 59.75 24.75
N ASP A 15 16.10 60.30 23.57
CA ASP A 15 16.88 61.53 23.37
C ASP A 15 15.97 62.72 23.68
N THR A 16 16.08 63.26 24.88
CA THR A 16 15.10 64.21 25.43
C THR A 16 15.38 65.66 25.06
N ASP A 17 16.62 66.00 24.77
CA ASP A 17 17.04 67.34 24.34
C ASP A 17 17.40 67.41 22.85
N GLY A 18 17.48 66.26 22.16
CA GLY A 18 17.64 66.15 20.72
C GLY A 18 19.08 66.40 20.25
N ASP A 19 20.06 66.22 21.12
CA ASP A 19 21.47 66.49 20.83
C ASP A 19 22.20 65.31 20.18
N GLY A 20 21.59 64.12 20.18
CA GLY A 20 22.15 62.89 19.63
C GLY A 20 23.24 62.25 20.50
N GLU A 21 23.32 62.61 21.78
CA GLU A 21 24.20 62.02 22.79
C GLU A 21 23.34 61.29 23.86
N LEU A 22 23.72 60.07 24.23
CA LEU A 22 23.02 59.34 25.30
C LEU A 22 23.44 59.93 26.66
N ASP A 23 22.61 60.84 27.17
CA ASP A 23 22.94 61.66 28.32
C ASP A 23 22.75 60.90 29.65
N VAL A 24 23.35 61.40 30.74
CA VAL A 24 23.20 60.75 32.05
C VAL A 24 21.72 60.76 32.45
N THR A 25 21.19 59.58 32.82
CA THR A 25 19.77 59.31 33.13
C THR A 25 18.83 59.17 31.94
N GLU A 26 19.30 59.35 30.70
CA GLU A 26 18.52 59.02 29.52
C GLU A 26 18.40 57.51 29.33
N THR A 27 17.35 57.10 28.62
CA THR A 27 17.11 55.71 28.23
C THR A 27 16.59 55.71 26.81
N TRP A 28 17.46 55.32 25.89
CA TRP A 28 17.14 55.25 24.48
C TRP A 28 16.48 53.92 24.14
N ILE A 29 15.41 53.99 23.36
CA ILE A 29 14.64 52.83 22.93
C ILE A 29 14.88 52.64 21.43
N TYR A 30 15.15 51.40 21.03
CA TYR A 30 15.28 50.95 19.66
C TYR A 30 14.28 49.83 19.42
N GLU A 31 13.76 49.74 18.20
CA GLU A 31 12.81 48.69 17.81
C GLU A 31 13.18 48.16 16.44
N ALA A 32 13.05 46.84 16.28
CA ALA A 32 13.18 46.16 15.00
C ALA A 32 12.36 44.87 15.01
N SER A 33 11.99 44.40 13.82
CA SER A 33 11.23 43.17 13.62
C SER A 33 12.03 42.16 12.82
N TYR A 34 11.97 40.90 13.23
CA TYR A 34 12.48 39.76 12.48
C TYR A 34 11.32 38.97 11.89
N THR A 35 11.42 38.57 10.62
CA THR A 35 10.42 37.71 9.96
C THR A 35 10.87 36.26 10.12
N ILE A 36 10.03 35.44 10.75
CA ILE A 36 10.29 34.00 10.91
C ILE A 36 10.30 33.31 9.55
N THR A 37 11.30 32.47 9.33
CA THR A 37 11.52 31.66 8.13
C THR A 37 11.29 30.18 8.42
N GLN A 38 11.22 29.34 7.38
CA GLN A 38 11.08 27.89 7.56
C GLN A 38 12.26 27.30 8.34
N VAL A 39 13.48 27.76 8.05
CA VAL A 39 14.70 27.37 8.77
C VAL A 39 14.60 27.64 10.28
N ASP A 40 13.97 28.74 10.68
CA ASP A 40 13.74 29.04 12.10
C ASP A 40 12.75 28.05 12.72
N ILE A 41 11.67 27.72 12.00
CA ILE A 41 10.64 26.77 12.47
C ILE A 41 11.23 25.36 12.57
N ASP A 42 12.06 24.94 11.62
CA ASP A 42 12.77 23.65 11.66
C ASP A 42 13.84 23.61 12.75
N ALA A 43 14.50 24.73 13.06
CA ALA A 43 15.39 24.83 14.20
C ALA A 43 14.66 24.75 15.55
N GLY A 44 13.36 25.09 15.58
CA GLY A 44 12.53 25.09 16.79
C GLY A 44 12.79 26.28 17.72
N GLU A 45 13.69 27.18 17.37
CA GLU A 45 14.00 28.38 18.14
C GLU A 45 14.61 29.49 17.28
N VAL A 46 14.48 30.73 17.75
CA VAL A 46 15.24 31.89 17.26
C VAL A 46 16.07 32.46 18.41
N LEU A 47 17.38 32.53 18.22
CA LEU A 47 18.32 33.13 19.15
C LEU A 47 18.77 34.50 18.62
N ASN A 48 18.62 35.55 19.44
CA ASN A 48 19.07 36.89 19.09
C ASN A 48 19.89 37.56 20.20
N GLN A 49 20.93 38.29 19.80
CA GLN A 49 21.75 39.10 20.69
C GLN A 49 22.16 40.40 20.01
N ALA A 50 21.80 41.53 20.61
CA ALA A 50 22.21 42.85 20.18
C ALA A 50 23.46 43.30 20.94
N THR A 51 24.17 44.27 20.36
CA THR A 51 25.31 44.95 20.99
C THR A 51 25.03 46.43 20.94
N ALA A 52 25.10 47.09 22.10
CA ALA A 52 25.12 48.55 22.19
C ALA A 52 26.58 49.00 22.25
N THR A 53 26.97 50.01 21.48
CA THR A 53 28.30 50.62 21.52
C THR A 53 28.19 52.13 21.59
N GLY A 54 28.93 52.76 22.51
CA GLY A 54 28.99 54.21 22.66
C GLY A 54 30.43 54.71 22.62
N THR A 55 30.62 55.96 22.21
CA THR A 55 31.92 56.65 22.28
C THR A 55 31.84 57.74 23.35
N ALA A 56 32.68 57.65 24.37
CA ALA A 56 32.73 58.62 25.47
C ALA A 56 33.45 59.93 25.05
N PRO A 57 33.30 61.04 25.80
CA PRO A 57 33.96 62.31 25.50
C PRO A 57 35.50 62.26 25.44
N ASP A 58 36.12 61.26 26.08
CA ASP A 58 37.56 61.01 26.02
C ASP A 58 37.99 60.16 24.80
N GLN A 59 37.06 59.87 23.90
CA GLN A 59 37.18 59.03 22.70
C GLN A 59 37.37 57.53 22.98
N SER A 60 37.19 57.08 24.23
CA SER A 60 37.10 55.64 24.51
C SER A 60 35.76 55.06 24.03
N THR A 61 35.78 53.81 23.58
CA THR A 61 34.56 53.09 23.20
C THR A 61 34.14 52.17 24.34
N VAL A 62 32.85 52.18 24.66
CA VAL A 62 32.23 51.22 25.58
C VAL A 62 31.24 50.36 24.80
N SER A 63 31.04 49.13 25.24
CA SER A 63 30.07 48.21 24.63
C SER A 63 29.40 47.36 25.67
N ASP A 64 28.17 46.96 25.39
CA ASP A 64 27.40 46.04 26.21
C ASP A 64 26.63 45.06 25.31
N LEU A 65 26.47 43.83 25.77
CA LEU A 65 25.64 42.82 25.10
C LEU A 65 24.24 42.85 25.71
N SER A 66 23.23 42.65 24.87
CA SER A 66 21.86 42.52 25.40
C SER A 66 21.68 41.20 26.15
N GLY A 67 20.84 41.24 27.17
CA GLY A 67 20.24 40.05 27.78
C GLY A 67 18.96 40.39 28.53
N SER A 68 18.51 39.48 29.39
CA SER A 68 17.19 39.55 30.03
C SER A 68 17.08 40.60 31.14
N THR A 69 18.20 40.99 31.74
CA THR A 69 18.29 41.93 32.86
C THR A 69 19.63 42.69 32.82
N ILE A 70 19.76 43.76 33.61
CA ILE A 70 20.99 44.56 33.69
C ILE A 70 22.16 43.67 34.16
N GLY A 71 23.22 43.58 33.35
CA GLY A 71 24.42 42.78 33.62
C GLY A 71 24.28 41.29 33.27
N ASN A 72 23.23 40.92 32.54
CA ASN A 72 23.11 39.61 31.91
C ASN A 72 23.34 39.76 30.40
N ASP A 73 24.25 38.94 29.88
CA ASP A 73 24.70 39.00 28.49
C ASP A 73 24.34 37.69 27.75
N ASP A 74 23.29 37.00 28.19
CA ASP A 74 22.81 35.79 27.53
C ASP A 74 21.89 36.18 26.35
N PRO A 75 22.01 35.50 25.19
CA PRO A 75 21.11 35.73 24.08
C PRO A 75 19.64 35.52 24.47
N THR A 76 18.76 36.30 23.84
CA THR A 76 17.32 36.08 23.96
C THR A 76 16.92 34.94 23.04
N VAL A 77 16.32 33.89 23.62
CA VAL A 77 15.83 32.71 22.90
C VAL A 77 14.32 32.73 22.87
N ILE A 78 13.74 32.56 21.68
CA ILE A 78 12.31 32.40 21.47
C ILE A 78 12.08 31.01 20.89
N GLU A 79 11.48 30.13 21.68
CA GLU A 79 11.07 28.79 21.23
C GLU A 79 9.90 28.89 20.25
N LEU A 80 9.94 28.10 19.19
CA LEU A 80 8.90 27.96 18.18
C LEU A 80 8.27 26.58 18.27
N CYS A 81 6.94 26.51 18.19
CA CYS A 81 6.25 25.22 18.26
C CYS A 81 6.46 24.41 16.97
N GLN A 82 6.87 23.16 17.12
CA GLN A 82 6.93 22.18 16.04
C GLN A 82 5.75 21.20 16.17
N ASN A 83 5.03 21.00 15.07
CA ASN A 83 3.87 20.13 14.95
C ASN A 83 4.01 19.32 13.65
N PRO A 84 4.91 18.33 13.61
CA PRO A 84 5.10 17.49 12.43
C PRO A 84 3.87 16.62 12.19
N ALA A 85 3.50 16.43 10.92
CA ALA A 85 2.45 15.51 10.51
C ALA A 85 2.69 15.06 9.07
N ILE A 86 2.43 13.78 8.80
CA ILE A 86 2.53 13.18 7.47
C ILE A 86 1.19 12.54 7.14
N ALA A 87 0.83 12.52 5.87
CA ALA A 87 -0.33 11.78 5.38
C ALA A 87 0.03 11.00 4.11
N ILE A 88 -0.59 9.84 3.89
CA ILE A 88 -0.44 9.05 2.68
C ILE A 88 -1.80 8.66 2.10
N VAL A 89 -2.02 9.00 0.82
CA VAL A 89 -3.16 8.50 0.05
C VAL A 89 -2.68 7.42 -0.91
N LYS A 90 -3.45 6.33 -1.00
CA LYS A 90 -3.17 5.23 -1.92
C LYS A 90 -4.35 4.98 -2.84
N THR A 91 -4.05 4.82 -4.12
CA THR A 91 -5.03 4.45 -5.14
C THR A 91 -4.50 3.30 -5.98
N GLY A 92 -5.38 2.37 -6.36
CA GLY A 92 -5.05 1.26 -7.26
C GLY A 92 -5.84 1.34 -8.55
N VAL A 93 -5.23 0.94 -9.66
CA VAL A 93 -5.87 0.79 -10.97
C VAL A 93 -5.57 -0.60 -11.50
N PHE A 94 -6.61 -1.41 -11.70
CA PHE A 94 -6.49 -2.71 -12.37
C PHE A 94 -6.20 -2.51 -13.86
N ASN A 95 -5.16 -3.18 -14.35
CA ASN A 95 -4.74 -3.18 -15.74
C ASN A 95 -5.24 -4.45 -16.43
N ASP A 96 -6.45 -4.37 -16.98
CA ASP A 96 -7.05 -5.41 -17.83
C ASP A 96 -6.38 -5.39 -19.20
N GLU A 97 -5.43 -6.30 -19.43
CA GLU A 97 -4.62 -6.30 -20.65
C GLU A 97 -5.36 -6.92 -21.84
N ASN A 98 -6.31 -7.83 -21.57
CA ASN A 98 -7.02 -8.58 -22.60
C ASN A 98 -8.45 -8.05 -22.87
N GLY A 99 -8.98 -7.20 -21.98
CA GLY A 99 -10.25 -6.50 -22.13
C GLY A 99 -11.49 -7.35 -21.83
N ASP A 100 -11.36 -8.45 -21.08
CA ASP A 100 -12.48 -9.34 -20.73
C ASP A 100 -13.24 -8.92 -19.46
N ALA A 101 -12.81 -7.81 -18.84
CA ALA A 101 -13.33 -7.22 -17.61
C ALA A 101 -13.22 -8.13 -16.38
N CYS A 102 -12.28 -9.07 -16.40
CA CYS A 102 -11.96 -9.98 -15.32
C CYS A 102 -10.45 -10.06 -15.13
N ALA A 103 -10.03 -10.32 -13.90
CA ALA A 103 -8.62 -10.54 -13.63
C ALA A 103 -8.19 -11.93 -14.08
N ASN A 104 -7.04 -11.99 -14.73
CA ASN A 104 -6.28 -13.20 -14.97
C ASN A 104 -4.96 -13.18 -14.22
N VAL A 105 -4.42 -14.37 -13.97
CA VAL A 105 -3.07 -14.52 -13.44
C VAL A 105 -2.10 -13.78 -14.36
N ASP A 106 -1.10 -13.14 -13.74
CA ASP A 106 -0.07 -12.30 -14.38
C ASP A 106 -0.52 -10.90 -14.83
N GLU A 107 -1.82 -10.58 -14.82
CA GLU A 107 -2.26 -9.18 -14.95
C GLU A 107 -1.89 -8.36 -13.72
N THR A 108 -1.97 -7.03 -13.81
CA THR A 108 -1.39 -6.15 -12.79
C THR A 108 -2.35 -5.13 -12.23
N ILE A 109 -2.06 -4.67 -11.01
CA ILE A 109 -2.64 -3.48 -10.41
C ILE A 109 -1.52 -2.44 -10.25
N THR A 110 -1.69 -1.26 -10.84
CA THR A 110 -0.78 -0.14 -10.60
C THR A 110 -1.26 0.64 -9.37
N TYR A 111 -0.40 0.72 -8.36
CA TYR A 111 -0.62 1.54 -7.17
C TYR A 111 0.15 2.86 -7.27
N THR A 112 -0.54 3.94 -6.93
CA THR A 112 0.04 5.27 -6.75
C THR A 112 -0.12 5.69 -5.30
N PHE A 113 0.97 6.18 -4.70
CA PHE A 113 1.01 6.64 -3.32
C PHE A 113 1.36 8.13 -3.32
N THR A 114 0.55 8.93 -2.63
CA THR A 114 0.70 10.38 -2.53
C THR A 114 0.98 10.73 -1.07
N VAL A 115 2.22 11.07 -0.77
CA VAL A 115 2.69 11.42 0.58
C VAL A 115 2.73 12.93 0.73
N THR A 116 2.07 13.48 1.74
CA THR A 116 1.95 14.92 1.98
C THR A 116 2.41 15.28 3.38
N ASN A 117 3.18 16.35 3.52
CA ASN A 117 3.48 16.93 4.83
C ASN A 117 2.32 17.86 5.23
N LEU A 118 1.64 17.53 6.32
CA LEU A 118 0.55 18.33 6.89
C LEU A 118 0.99 19.13 8.11
N GLY A 119 2.26 19.00 8.50
CA GLY A 119 2.87 19.68 9.64
C GLY A 119 3.33 21.09 9.31
N ASN A 120 4.16 21.65 10.19
CA ASN A 120 4.78 22.97 10.00
C ASN A 120 6.32 22.92 9.94
N VAL A 121 6.91 21.73 9.91
CA VAL A 121 8.35 21.50 9.78
C VAL A 121 8.63 20.55 8.63
N SER A 122 9.79 20.67 7.99
CA SER A 122 10.22 19.73 6.95
C SER A 122 10.49 18.34 7.54
N LEU A 123 10.27 17.29 6.74
CA LEU A 123 10.41 15.89 7.19
C LEU A 123 11.51 15.18 6.39
N SER A 124 12.48 14.60 7.07
CA SER A 124 13.55 13.80 6.47
C SER A 124 13.26 12.30 6.56
N ASN A 125 14.05 11.49 5.87
CA ASN A 125 13.99 10.02 5.92
C ASN A 125 12.58 9.46 5.63
N ILE A 126 11.95 9.97 4.57
CA ILE A 126 10.64 9.50 4.16
C ILE A 126 10.73 8.07 3.64
N ILE A 127 9.96 7.18 4.26
CA ILE A 127 9.85 5.77 3.86
C ILE A 127 8.38 5.47 3.64
N VAL A 128 8.07 4.91 2.48
CA VAL A 128 6.77 4.29 2.19
C VAL A 128 6.98 2.78 2.18
N ASP A 129 6.34 2.08 3.11
CA ASP A 129 6.41 0.63 3.25
C ASP A 129 5.07 0.00 2.89
N ASP A 130 5.08 -0.98 1.99
CA ASP A 130 3.90 -1.73 1.55
C ASP A 130 4.19 -3.23 1.64
N PRO A 131 3.61 -3.93 2.64
CA PRO A 131 3.85 -5.37 2.82
C PRO A 131 3.42 -6.24 1.64
N LEU A 132 2.35 -5.88 0.91
CA LEU A 132 1.88 -6.64 -0.25
C LEU A 132 2.87 -6.53 -1.42
N LEU A 133 3.55 -5.39 -1.53
CA LEU A 133 4.55 -5.11 -2.56
C LEU A 133 5.98 -5.48 -2.14
N GLY A 134 6.16 -6.14 -1.00
CA GLY A 134 7.46 -6.63 -0.53
C GLY A 134 8.25 -5.66 0.34
N GLY A 135 7.62 -4.60 0.88
CA GLY A 135 8.19 -3.70 1.88
C GLY A 135 8.48 -2.29 1.34
N PRO A 136 9.64 -1.68 1.65
CA PRO A 136 9.92 -0.29 1.30
C PRO A 136 9.95 -0.04 -0.21
N LEU A 137 9.23 0.98 -0.65
CA LEU A 137 9.18 1.40 -2.04
C LEU A 137 10.38 2.28 -2.41
N ALA A 138 10.84 2.15 -3.66
CA ALA A 138 11.82 3.06 -4.23
C ALA A 138 11.16 4.38 -4.62
N GLY A 139 11.82 5.50 -4.34
CA GLY A 139 11.32 6.82 -4.71
C GLY A 139 11.86 7.94 -3.81
N PRO A 140 11.22 9.12 -3.84
CA PRO A 140 10.02 9.44 -4.62
C PRO A 140 10.26 9.40 -6.15
N LEU A 141 9.21 9.12 -6.93
CA LEU A 141 9.24 9.25 -8.40
C LEU A 141 9.19 10.72 -8.83
N SER A 142 8.46 11.54 -8.08
CA SER A 142 8.35 12.99 -8.27
C SER A 142 7.89 13.66 -6.98
N GLY A 143 8.10 14.97 -6.85
CA GLY A 143 7.55 15.76 -5.75
C GLY A 143 8.60 16.50 -4.93
N ASP A 144 9.83 15.96 -4.89
CA ASP A 144 11.04 16.61 -4.35
C ASP A 144 11.53 17.63 -5.39
N THR A 145 11.04 18.87 -5.27
CA THR A 145 11.18 19.88 -6.33
C THR A 145 12.51 20.61 -6.30
N ASP A 146 13.11 20.76 -5.13
CA ASP A 146 14.42 21.37 -4.95
C ASP A 146 15.56 20.34 -4.81
N GLY A 147 15.23 19.07 -4.61
CA GLY A 147 16.16 17.94 -4.66
C GLY A 147 16.98 17.78 -3.38
N ASP A 148 16.51 18.28 -2.25
CA ASP A 148 17.21 18.21 -0.96
C ASP A 148 16.95 16.90 -0.19
N GLY A 149 15.93 16.14 -0.61
CA GLY A 149 15.54 14.88 0.02
C GLY A 149 14.75 15.04 1.33
N GLU A 150 14.17 16.22 1.56
CA GLU A 150 13.25 16.52 2.66
C GLU A 150 11.84 16.83 2.12
N LEU A 151 10.82 16.24 2.73
CA LEU A 151 9.45 16.55 2.40
C LEU A 151 9.04 17.84 3.11
N ASP A 152 9.16 18.94 2.38
CA ASP A 152 8.77 20.27 2.82
C ASP A 152 7.26 20.41 3.10
N VAL A 153 6.89 21.40 3.92
CA VAL A 153 5.50 21.66 4.39
C VAL A 153 4.48 21.86 3.26
N THR A 154 4.94 22.16 2.04
CA THR A 154 4.08 22.33 0.86
C THR A 154 4.27 21.27 -0.20
N GLU A 155 5.18 20.33 0.02
CA GLU A 155 5.49 19.30 -0.95
C GLU A 155 4.56 18.10 -0.85
N THR A 156 4.47 17.41 -1.99
CA THR A 156 3.73 16.18 -2.12
C THR A 156 4.56 15.24 -2.96
N TRP A 157 4.94 14.11 -2.37
CA TRP A 157 5.78 13.11 -3.01
C TRP A 157 4.94 11.97 -3.54
N ILE A 158 5.24 11.58 -4.78
CA ILE A 158 4.54 10.49 -5.47
C ILE A 158 5.45 9.28 -5.57
N TYR A 159 4.92 8.12 -5.21
CA TYR A 159 5.54 6.81 -5.42
C TYR A 159 4.61 5.96 -6.27
N GLU A 160 5.18 5.05 -7.06
CA GLU A 160 4.43 4.11 -7.87
C GLU A 160 5.02 2.71 -7.75
N ALA A 161 4.15 1.70 -7.80
CA ALA A 161 4.55 0.30 -7.84
C ALA A 161 3.44 -0.55 -8.47
N SER A 162 3.81 -1.71 -9.02
CA SER A 162 2.87 -2.65 -9.63
C SER A 162 2.78 -3.94 -8.81
N TYR A 163 1.57 -4.43 -8.60
CA TYR A 163 1.31 -5.76 -8.05
C TYR A 163 0.86 -6.70 -9.18
N THR A 164 1.39 -7.92 -9.21
CA THR A 164 0.97 -8.97 -10.14
C THR A 164 -0.08 -9.84 -9.46
N ILE A 165 -1.25 -9.97 -10.09
CA ILE A 165 -2.38 -10.75 -9.58
C ILE A 165 -2.04 -12.24 -9.63
N THR A 166 -2.31 -12.93 -8.53
CA THR A 166 -2.13 -14.37 -8.36
C THR A 166 -3.46 -15.11 -8.41
N GLN A 167 -3.42 -16.44 -8.56
CA GLN A 167 -4.64 -17.26 -8.52
C GLN A 167 -5.36 -17.12 -7.17
N ALA A 168 -4.61 -17.07 -6.07
CA ALA A 168 -5.17 -16.90 -4.73
C ALA A 168 -5.95 -15.58 -4.57
N ASP A 169 -5.54 -14.51 -5.25
CA ASP A 169 -6.28 -13.24 -5.25
C ASP A 169 -7.62 -13.39 -5.98
N ILE A 170 -7.63 -14.10 -7.11
CA ILE A 170 -8.84 -14.35 -7.90
C ILE A 170 -9.81 -15.25 -7.11
N ASP A 171 -9.28 -16.26 -6.42
CA ASP A 171 -10.06 -17.14 -5.52
C ASP A 171 -10.61 -16.37 -4.30
N ALA A 172 -9.88 -15.39 -3.78
CA ALA A 172 -10.38 -14.49 -2.74
C ALA A 172 -11.44 -13.50 -3.26
N GLY A 173 -11.40 -13.18 -4.56
CA GLY A 173 -12.31 -12.24 -5.21
C GLY A 173 -11.98 -10.77 -4.97
N GLU A 174 -10.86 -10.46 -4.31
CA GLU A 174 -10.38 -9.10 -4.07
C GLU A 174 -8.88 -9.07 -3.80
N VAL A 175 -8.25 -7.92 -4.08
CA VAL A 175 -6.91 -7.57 -3.57
C VAL A 175 -7.06 -6.46 -2.54
N VAL A 176 -6.68 -6.74 -1.30
CA VAL A 176 -6.67 -5.77 -0.20
C VAL A 176 -5.25 -5.30 0.04
N ASN A 177 -5.01 -3.99 -0.03
CA ASN A 177 -3.67 -3.44 0.10
C ASN A 177 -3.63 -2.18 0.98
N GLN A 178 -2.68 -2.12 1.93
CA GLN A 178 -2.45 -0.98 2.82
C GLN A 178 -0.94 -0.72 2.97
N ALA A 179 -0.54 0.54 2.90
CA ALA A 179 0.83 0.97 3.08
C ALA A 179 0.97 1.89 4.30
N THR A 180 2.20 2.08 4.76
CA THR A 180 2.54 3.04 5.83
C THR A 180 3.55 4.04 5.29
N ALA A 181 3.33 5.33 5.53
CA ALA A 181 4.36 6.35 5.35
C ALA A 181 4.95 6.74 6.71
N THR A 182 6.27 6.90 6.77
CA THR A 182 6.96 7.43 7.96
C THR A 182 7.92 8.54 7.57
N GLY A 183 8.11 9.52 8.46
CA GLY A 183 9.08 10.60 8.30
C GLY A 183 9.67 11.03 9.65
N THR A 184 10.83 11.69 9.61
CA THR A 184 11.56 12.17 10.80
C THR A 184 11.58 13.69 10.80
N ALA A 185 11.05 14.30 11.86
CA ALA A 185 11.04 15.75 12.05
C ALA A 185 12.39 16.26 12.61
N PRO A 186 12.65 17.58 12.58
CA PRO A 186 13.93 18.16 13.04
C PRO A 186 14.21 17.96 14.54
N ASP A 187 13.17 17.81 15.37
CA ASP A 187 13.30 17.44 16.78
C ASP A 187 13.61 15.95 17.01
N GLN A 188 13.86 15.20 15.94
CA GLN A 188 14.10 13.75 15.91
C GLN A 188 12.88 12.91 16.25
N SER A 189 11.69 13.49 16.37
CA SER A 189 10.45 12.73 16.46
C SER A 189 10.10 12.09 15.12
N THR A 190 9.42 10.95 15.17
CA THR A 190 8.94 10.23 13.99
C THR A 190 7.45 10.43 13.85
N VAL A 191 6.99 10.74 12.64
CA VAL A 191 5.57 10.73 12.27
C VAL A 191 5.29 9.54 11.37
N SER A 192 4.06 9.04 11.44
CA SER A 192 3.62 7.91 10.63
C SER A 192 2.14 8.04 10.30
N ASP A 193 1.76 7.53 9.14
CA ASP A 193 0.37 7.46 8.70
C ASP A 193 0.08 6.17 7.92
N LEU A 194 -1.13 5.64 8.07
CA LEU A 194 -1.60 4.49 7.30
C LEU A 194 -2.35 4.98 6.07
N SER A 195 -2.07 4.36 4.93
CA SER A 195 -2.71 4.78 3.70
C SER A 195 -4.21 4.52 3.72
N GLY A 196 -4.97 5.50 3.22
CA GLY A 196 -6.35 5.31 2.81
C GLY A 196 -6.70 6.00 1.50
N SER A 197 -8.00 6.14 1.25
CA SER A 197 -8.53 6.77 0.03
C SER A 197 -8.46 8.30 0.05
N THR A 198 -8.27 8.89 1.23
CA THR A 198 -8.09 10.33 1.45
C THR A 198 -7.14 10.53 2.63
N ILE A 199 -6.65 11.76 2.85
CA ILE A 199 -5.79 12.10 4.00
C ILE A 199 -6.50 11.99 5.37
N GLU A 200 -7.80 11.72 5.40
CA GLU A 200 -8.62 11.67 6.63
C GLU A 200 -9.04 10.24 7.02
N ASN A 201 -8.61 9.21 6.28
CA ASN A 201 -8.93 7.83 6.59
C ASN A 201 -7.76 6.88 6.35
N ASP A 202 -7.82 5.75 7.06
CA ASP A 202 -6.80 4.70 7.06
C ASP A 202 -7.42 3.38 6.53
N ASP A 203 -8.47 3.46 5.72
CA ASP A 203 -9.14 2.27 5.18
C ASP A 203 -8.28 1.65 4.07
N PRO A 204 -8.04 0.32 4.08
CA PRO A 204 -7.28 -0.34 3.02
C PRO A 204 -7.84 -0.07 1.62
N THR A 205 -6.96 -0.02 0.63
CA THR A 205 -7.37 0.01 -0.78
C THR A 205 -7.84 -1.39 -1.18
N ILE A 206 -9.08 -1.51 -1.64
CA ILE A 206 -9.67 -2.78 -2.07
C ILE A 206 -9.92 -2.70 -3.58
N ILE A 207 -9.44 -3.71 -4.32
CA ILE A 207 -9.75 -3.91 -5.73
C ILE A 207 -10.52 -5.22 -5.86
N ASP A 208 -11.82 -5.11 -6.15
CA ASP A 208 -12.68 -6.27 -6.38
C ASP A 208 -12.28 -6.99 -7.68
N LEU A 209 -12.12 -8.32 -7.61
CA LEU A 209 -11.82 -9.18 -8.74
C LEU A 209 -13.06 -9.99 -9.13
N CYS A 210 -13.24 -10.19 -10.43
CA CYS A 210 -14.36 -10.97 -10.92
C CYS A 210 -14.19 -12.47 -10.61
N GLN A 211 -15.27 -13.16 -10.26
CA GLN A 211 -15.31 -14.62 -10.11
C GLN A 211 -16.36 -15.22 -11.05
N LYS A 212 -15.93 -16.20 -11.86
CA LYS A 212 -16.71 -16.92 -12.87
C LYS A 212 -16.40 -18.43 -12.77
N PRO A 213 -16.93 -19.14 -11.77
CA PRO A 213 -16.77 -20.59 -11.66
C PRO A 213 -17.50 -21.32 -12.79
N GLU A 214 -16.84 -22.30 -13.40
CA GLU A 214 -17.42 -23.17 -14.42
C GLU A 214 -16.78 -24.55 -14.37
N ILE A 215 -17.58 -25.61 -14.44
CA ILE A 215 -17.11 -27.00 -14.39
C ILE A 215 -17.71 -27.80 -15.54
N ALA A 216 -16.87 -28.64 -16.15
CA ALA A 216 -17.27 -29.55 -17.22
C ALA A 216 -16.91 -30.99 -16.87
N ILE A 217 -17.72 -31.93 -17.37
CA ILE A 217 -17.47 -33.37 -17.27
C ILE A 217 -17.62 -34.02 -18.64
N VAL A 218 -16.62 -34.82 -19.02
CA VAL A 218 -16.66 -35.71 -20.18
C VAL A 218 -16.68 -37.15 -19.68
N LYS A 219 -17.62 -37.94 -20.19
CA LYS A 219 -17.75 -39.35 -19.87
C LYS A 219 -17.49 -40.19 -21.10
N THR A 220 -16.58 -41.15 -20.99
CA THR A 220 -16.32 -42.15 -22.02
C THR A 220 -16.50 -43.55 -21.43
N GLY A 221 -16.84 -44.51 -22.28
CA GLY A 221 -17.04 -45.91 -21.89
C GLY A 221 -16.33 -46.85 -22.85
N VAL A 222 -15.67 -47.86 -22.31
CA VAL A 222 -15.01 -48.94 -23.06
C VAL A 222 -15.65 -50.25 -22.64
N PHE A 223 -16.30 -50.92 -23.60
CA PHE A 223 -16.79 -52.28 -23.39
C PHE A 223 -15.60 -53.25 -23.33
N ASN A 224 -15.58 -54.06 -22.29
CA ASN A 224 -14.60 -55.10 -22.06
C ASN A 224 -15.24 -56.42 -22.50
N ASP A 225 -14.76 -56.97 -23.61
CA ASP A 225 -15.13 -58.31 -24.09
C ASP A 225 -14.18 -59.32 -23.43
N GLU A 226 -14.52 -59.77 -22.22
CA GLU A 226 -13.63 -60.64 -21.45
C GLU A 226 -13.52 -62.05 -22.05
N ASN A 227 -14.49 -62.48 -22.84
CA ASN A 227 -14.50 -63.83 -23.43
C ASN A 227 -14.04 -63.87 -24.91
N GLY A 228 -14.01 -62.73 -25.60
CA GLY A 228 -13.50 -62.57 -26.95
C GLY A 228 -14.45 -62.99 -28.08
N ASP A 229 -15.75 -63.10 -27.82
CA ASP A 229 -16.77 -63.51 -28.82
C ASP A 229 -17.36 -62.34 -29.63
N ALA A 230 -16.90 -61.11 -29.35
CA ALA A 230 -17.36 -59.86 -29.95
C ALA A 230 -18.85 -59.56 -29.72
N CYS A 231 -19.48 -60.18 -28.72
CA CYS A 231 -20.85 -59.95 -28.32
C CYS A 231 -20.89 -59.60 -26.82
N ALA A 232 -21.84 -58.76 -26.41
CA ALA A 232 -22.06 -58.51 -24.99
C ALA A 232 -22.65 -59.77 -24.32
N ASN A 233 -22.07 -60.21 -23.22
CA ASN A 233 -22.55 -61.29 -22.38
C ASN A 233 -22.85 -60.78 -20.95
N VAL A 234 -23.68 -61.53 -20.23
CA VAL A 234 -23.94 -61.25 -18.81
C VAL A 234 -22.65 -61.40 -18.02
N ASP A 235 -22.45 -60.54 -17.03
CA ASP A 235 -21.27 -60.47 -16.16
C ASP A 235 -20.02 -59.83 -16.80
N GLU A 236 -20.06 -59.48 -18.09
CA GLU A 236 -19.02 -58.65 -18.72
C GLU A 236 -19.13 -57.19 -18.31
N THR A 237 -18.09 -56.38 -18.56
CA THR A 237 -18.03 -55.03 -18.00
C THR A 237 -17.90 -53.90 -19.02
N ILE A 238 -18.35 -52.71 -18.62
CA ILE A 238 -18.01 -51.45 -19.28
C ILE A 238 -17.18 -50.62 -18.29
N THR A 239 -15.96 -50.28 -18.65
CA THR A 239 -15.14 -49.31 -17.90
C THR A 239 -15.53 -47.90 -18.31
N TYR A 240 -16.01 -47.10 -17.38
CA TYR A 240 -16.27 -45.68 -17.58
C TYR A 240 -15.13 -44.83 -17.03
N THR A 241 -14.69 -43.87 -17.84
CA THR A 241 -13.73 -42.83 -17.44
C THR A 241 -14.44 -41.49 -17.47
N PHE A 242 -14.34 -40.74 -16.38
CA PHE A 242 -14.87 -39.38 -16.25
C PHE A 242 -13.71 -38.41 -16.17
N THR A 243 -13.72 -37.42 -17.05
CA THR A 243 -12.74 -36.34 -17.10
C THR A 243 -13.45 -35.06 -16.67
N VAL A 244 -13.11 -34.55 -15.49
CA VAL A 244 -13.66 -33.32 -14.92
C VAL A 244 -12.64 -32.21 -15.11
N THR A 245 -13.07 -31.08 -15.68
CA THR A 245 -12.22 -29.93 -15.98
C THR A 245 -12.86 -28.66 -15.42
N ASN A 246 -12.04 -27.82 -14.80
CA ASN A 246 -12.45 -26.46 -14.42
C ASN A 246 -12.29 -25.55 -15.64
N LEU A 247 -13.39 -24.96 -16.09
CA LEU A 247 -13.42 -23.99 -17.19
C LEU A 247 -13.56 -22.55 -16.70
N GLY A 248 -13.71 -22.37 -15.38
CA GLY A 248 -13.82 -21.07 -14.74
C GLY A 248 -12.46 -20.42 -14.46
N ASN A 249 -12.50 -19.34 -13.68
CA ASN A 249 -11.29 -18.62 -13.25
C ASN A 249 -10.98 -18.75 -11.75
N VAL A 250 -11.74 -19.56 -11.01
CA VAL A 250 -11.52 -19.83 -9.58
C VAL A 250 -11.35 -21.33 -9.35
N SER A 251 -10.55 -21.72 -8.37
CA SER A 251 -10.40 -23.11 -7.95
C SER A 251 -11.70 -23.65 -7.35
N LEU A 252 -11.95 -24.95 -7.53
CA LEU A 252 -13.21 -25.59 -7.12
C LEU A 252 -12.96 -26.69 -6.10
N SER A 253 -13.53 -26.56 -4.90
CA SER A 253 -13.46 -27.57 -3.84
C SER A 253 -14.65 -28.53 -3.88
N ASN A 254 -14.56 -29.62 -3.10
CA ASN A 254 -15.65 -30.59 -2.90
C ASN A 254 -16.22 -31.14 -4.22
N ILE A 255 -15.33 -31.56 -5.12
CA ILE A 255 -15.74 -32.12 -6.41
C ILE A 255 -16.45 -33.46 -6.20
N ILE A 256 -17.70 -33.54 -6.67
CA ILE A 256 -18.53 -34.74 -6.62
C ILE A 256 -18.90 -35.13 -8.05
N VAL A 257 -18.49 -36.34 -8.46
CA VAL A 257 -18.99 -37.01 -9.65
C VAL A 257 -20.05 -38.02 -9.22
N ASP A 258 -21.28 -37.86 -9.69
CA ASP A 258 -22.40 -38.75 -9.39
C ASP A 258 -22.89 -39.43 -10.67
N ASP A 259 -23.02 -40.75 -10.62
CA ASP A 259 -23.57 -41.58 -11.69
C ASP A 259 -24.61 -42.55 -11.12
N PRO A 260 -25.91 -42.30 -11.33
CA PRO A 260 -26.98 -43.15 -10.82
C PRO A 260 -26.95 -44.60 -11.30
N LEU A 261 -26.42 -44.88 -12.50
CA LEU A 261 -26.31 -46.26 -13.02
C LEU A 261 -25.24 -47.04 -12.26
N LEU A 262 -24.21 -46.34 -11.77
CA LEU A 262 -23.08 -46.91 -11.02
C LEU A 262 -23.29 -46.90 -9.50
N GLY A 263 -24.48 -46.50 -9.04
CA GLY A 263 -24.84 -46.49 -7.61
C GLY A 263 -24.60 -45.16 -6.90
N GLY A 264 -24.38 -44.05 -7.63
CA GLY A 264 -24.28 -42.70 -7.09
C GLY A 264 -22.84 -42.14 -7.13
N PRO A 265 -22.33 -41.56 -6.03
CA PRO A 265 -21.02 -40.90 -6.02
C PRO A 265 -19.86 -41.84 -6.38
N ILE A 266 -19.02 -41.39 -7.30
CA ILE A 266 -17.81 -42.09 -7.75
C ILE A 266 -16.64 -41.68 -6.86
N ALA A 267 -15.94 -42.68 -6.31
CA ALA A 267 -14.74 -42.43 -5.52
C ALA A 267 -13.60 -41.89 -6.39
N GLY A 268 -12.89 -40.88 -5.91
CA GLY A 268 -11.77 -40.26 -6.60
C GLY A 268 -11.46 -38.86 -6.07
N PRO A 269 -10.68 -38.06 -6.82
CA PRO A 269 -10.13 -38.38 -8.14
C PRO A 269 -9.12 -39.54 -8.09
N LEU A 270 -9.00 -40.30 -9.19
CA LEU A 270 -7.95 -41.32 -9.38
C LEU A 270 -6.61 -40.67 -9.73
N SER A 271 -6.65 -39.56 -10.48
CA SER A 271 -5.50 -38.74 -10.85
C SER A 271 -5.97 -37.34 -11.26
N GLY A 272 -5.01 -36.41 -11.38
CA GLY A 272 -5.26 -35.06 -11.90
C GLY A 272 -5.13 -33.94 -10.87
N ASP A 273 -5.22 -34.28 -9.59
CA ASP A 273 -4.83 -33.44 -8.44
C ASP A 273 -3.29 -33.49 -8.34
N THR A 274 -2.63 -32.51 -8.96
CA THR A 274 -1.20 -32.52 -9.22
C THR A 274 -0.37 -31.97 -8.07
N ASP A 275 -0.93 -31.10 -7.25
CA ASP A 275 -0.31 -30.53 -6.06
C ASP A 275 -0.81 -31.18 -4.75
N GLY A 276 -1.92 -31.92 -4.79
CA GLY A 276 -2.44 -32.73 -3.70
C GLY A 276 -3.22 -31.91 -2.67
N ASP A 277 -3.73 -30.74 -3.03
CA ASP A 277 -4.48 -29.86 -2.13
C ASP A 277 -5.97 -30.20 -2.02
N GLY A 278 -6.48 -31.02 -2.95
CA GLY A 278 -7.88 -31.44 -3.00
C GLY A 278 -8.84 -30.40 -3.58
N GLU A 279 -8.32 -29.42 -4.34
CA GLU A 279 -9.07 -28.43 -5.09
C GLU A 279 -8.82 -28.61 -6.59
N LEU A 280 -9.87 -28.54 -7.41
CA LEU A 280 -9.74 -28.60 -8.86
C LEU A 280 -9.36 -27.21 -9.38
N ASP A 281 -8.06 -27.00 -9.52
CA ASP A 281 -7.46 -25.79 -10.05
C ASP A 281 -7.85 -25.52 -11.52
N VAL A 282 -7.77 -24.25 -11.93
CA VAL A 282 -8.07 -23.81 -13.30
C VAL A 282 -7.17 -24.43 -14.37
N THR A 283 -6.02 -24.99 -13.97
CA THR A 283 -5.09 -25.70 -14.86
C THR A 283 -5.21 -27.22 -14.79
N GLU A 284 -6.05 -27.73 -13.90
CA GLU A 284 -6.16 -29.15 -13.62
C GLU A 284 -7.28 -29.85 -14.39
N THR A 285 -7.15 -31.17 -14.46
CA THR A 285 -8.16 -32.05 -15.01
C THR A 285 -8.15 -33.34 -14.24
N TRP A 286 -9.24 -33.60 -13.54
CA TRP A 286 -9.39 -34.75 -12.65
C TRP A 286 -10.02 -35.93 -13.38
N ILE A 287 -9.45 -37.11 -13.16
CA ILE A 287 -9.92 -38.36 -13.76
C ILE A 287 -10.55 -39.24 -12.69
N TYR A 288 -11.73 -39.77 -12.97
CA TYR A 288 -12.41 -40.78 -12.16
C TYR A 288 -12.68 -42.00 -13.02
N GLU A 289 -12.70 -43.18 -12.40
CA GLU A 289 -13.01 -44.43 -13.08
C GLU A 289 -13.99 -45.28 -12.26
N ALA A 290 -14.90 -45.95 -12.96
CA ALA A 290 -15.80 -46.94 -12.38
C ALA A 290 -16.24 -47.96 -13.44
N SER A 291 -16.56 -49.17 -13.02
CA SER A 291 -17.03 -50.23 -13.92
C SER A 291 -18.52 -50.55 -13.71
N TYR A 292 -19.20 -50.86 -14.80
CA TYR A 292 -20.56 -51.37 -14.80
C TYR A 292 -20.57 -52.82 -15.29
N THR A 293 -21.27 -53.70 -14.58
CA THR A 293 -21.47 -55.09 -15.01
C THR A 293 -22.75 -55.21 -15.84
N ILE A 294 -22.61 -55.73 -17.06
CA ILE A 294 -23.71 -55.94 -18.01
C ILE A 294 -24.67 -56.99 -17.46
N THR A 295 -25.95 -56.64 -17.47
CA THR A 295 -27.05 -57.51 -17.05
C THR A 295 -27.79 -58.07 -18.26
N GLN A 296 -28.61 -59.10 -18.02
CA GLN A 296 -29.49 -59.62 -19.08
C GLN A 296 -30.47 -58.56 -19.60
N ALA A 297 -30.91 -57.62 -18.75
CA ALA A 297 -31.82 -56.57 -19.16
C ALA A 297 -31.19 -55.61 -20.16
N ASP A 298 -29.88 -55.34 -20.03
CA ASP A 298 -29.13 -54.49 -20.96
C ASP A 298 -29.00 -55.16 -22.34
N ILE A 299 -28.72 -56.47 -22.35
CA ILE A 299 -28.66 -57.28 -23.59
C ILE A 299 -30.04 -57.30 -24.27
N ASP A 300 -31.11 -57.49 -23.50
CA ASP A 300 -32.48 -57.49 -24.01
C ASP A 300 -32.89 -56.11 -24.56
N ALA A 301 -32.37 -55.02 -23.99
CA ALA A 301 -32.57 -53.65 -24.47
C ALA A 301 -31.69 -53.32 -25.70
N GLY A 302 -30.55 -53.99 -25.84
CA GLY A 302 -29.58 -53.76 -26.91
C GLY A 302 -28.72 -52.51 -26.73
N GLU A 303 -28.84 -51.81 -25.60
CA GLU A 303 -28.07 -50.61 -25.27
C GLU A 303 -27.93 -50.43 -23.75
N VAL A 304 -26.85 -49.76 -23.34
CA VAL A 304 -26.68 -49.23 -21.97
C VAL A 304 -26.69 -47.71 -22.07
N VAL A 305 -27.73 -47.08 -21.53
CA VAL A 305 -27.84 -45.62 -21.46
C VAL A 305 -27.28 -45.16 -20.13
N ASN A 306 -26.24 -44.32 -20.15
CA ASN A 306 -25.59 -43.87 -18.94
C ASN A 306 -25.33 -42.35 -18.94
N GLN A 307 -25.67 -41.67 -17.84
CA GLN A 307 -25.48 -40.23 -17.64
C GLN A 307 -24.84 -39.99 -16.26
N ALA A 308 -23.92 -39.04 -16.19
CA ALA A 308 -23.30 -38.61 -14.93
C ALA A 308 -23.36 -37.09 -14.81
N THR A 309 -23.21 -36.61 -13.59
CA THR A 309 -23.13 -35.18 -13.25
C THR A 309 -21.85 -34.91 -12.46
N ALA A 310 -21.26 -33.74 -12.67
CA ALA A 310 -20.20 -33.20 -11.82
C ALA A 310 -20.69 -31.93 -11.13
N MET A 311 -20.32 -31.76 -9.86
CA MET A 311 -20.56 -30.56 -9.07
C MET A 311 -19.29 -30.21 -8.30
N GLY A 312 -19.09 -28.92 -8.06
CA GLY A 312 -18.01 -28.38 -7.24
C GLY A 312 -18.49 -27.12 -6.52
N THR A 313 -17.71 -26.67 -5.54
CA THR A 313 -17.99 -25.48 -4.75
C THR A 313 -16.90 -24.44 -5.03
N ALA A 314 -17.30 -23.27 -5.52
CA ALA A 314 -16.41 -22.13 -5.66
C ALA A 314 -16.03 -21.57 -4.27
N PRO A 315 -14.94 -20.80 -4.16
CA PRO A 315 -14.48 -20.21 -2.90
C PRO A 315 -15.53 -19.30 -2.21
#